data_AF-A0A7V9KZ31-F1
#
_entry.id   AF-A0A7V9KZ31-F1
#
_cell.length_a   1.000
_cell.length_b   1.000
_cell.length_c   1.000
_cell.angle_alpha   90.00
_cell.angle_beta   90.00
_cell.angle_gamma   90.00
#
_symmetry.space_group_name_H-M   'P 1'
#
loop_
_entity.id
_entity.type
_entity.pdbx_description
1 polymer ?
#
loop_
_entity_poly.entity_id
_entity_poly.type
_entity_poly.pdbx_seq_one_letter_code
_entity_poly.pdbx_strand_id
1 'polypeptide(L)' 'MVRPRNHGHEPTTWTRAEADGTIEDVAVGQKVDAWVGAIAESCPEQATADAVFILAAS' A
#
# COMPACT_ATOMS: atom_id res chain seq x y z
N MET A 1 -13.59 10.65 -18.42
CA MET A 1 -12.48 10.42 -17.47
C MET A 1 -13.08 10.30 -16.09
N VAL A 2 -13.28 9.07 -15.58
CA VAL A 2 -13.88 8.83 -14.27
C VAL A 2 -12.76 8.75 -13.25
N ARG A 3 -12.70 9.72 -12.33
CA ARG A 3 -11.85 9.60 -11.14
C ARG A 3 -12.66 8.84 -10.09
N PRO A 4 -12.25 7.64 -9.63
CA PRO A 4 -12.93 6.99 -8.52
C PRO A 4 -12.83 7.91 -7.29
N ARG A 5 -13.97 8.23 -6.67
CA ARG A 5 -14.00 8.97 -5.39
C ARG A 5 -13.68 7.97 -4.28
N ASN A 6 -12.51 8.08 -3.65
CA ASN A 6 -12.26 7.42 -2.38
C ASN A 6 -13.13 8.09 -1.31
N HIS A 7 -13.98 7.31 -0.64
CA HIS A 7 -14.90 7.75 0.42
C HIS A 7 -14.36 7.43 1.83
N GLY A 8 -13.04 7.43 1.98
CA GLY A 8 -12.34 7.20 3.25
C GLY A 8 -11.12 8.10 3.30
N HIS A 9 -10.69 8.46 4.51
CA HIS A 9 -9.53 9.31 4.82
C HIS A 9 -8.42 9.21 3.76
N GLU A 10 -7.91 10.37 3.30
CA GLU A 10 -6.79 10.41 2.38
C GLU A 10 -5.64 9.56 2.95
N PRO A 11 -5.05 8.64 2.15
CA PRO A 11 -3.95 7.80 2.64
C PRO A 11 -2.80 8.70 3.10
N THR A 12 -2.36 8.54 4.34
CA THR A 12 -1.23 9.31 4.90
C THR A 12 0.11 8.87 4.32
N THR A 13 0.19 7.64 3.81
CA THR A 13 1.40 7.03 3.26
C THR A 13 1.06 6.17 2.05
N TRP A 14 1.89 6.23 1.00
CA TRP A 14 1.84 5.38 -0.18
C TRP A 14 3.04 4.43 -0.18
N THR A 15 2.79 3.14 -0.26
CA THR A 15 3.85 2.14 -0.28
C THR A 15 3.89 1.44 -1.63
N ARG A 16 5.05 1.49 -2.29
CA ARG A 16 5.32 0.66 -3.47
C ARG A 16 5.91 -0.66 -2.98
N ALA A 17 5.26 -1.77 -3.28
CA ALA A 17 5.95 -3.04 -3.21
C ALA A 17 6.78 -3.22 -4.50
N GLU A 18 8.04 -3.63 -4.35
CA GLU A 18 8.87 -4.07 -5.48
C GLU A 18 8.91 -5.59 -5.36
N ALA A 19 7.98 -6.27 -6.01
CA ALA A 19 7.86 -7.71 -5.86
C ALA A 19 8.38 -8.41 -7.11
N ASP A 20 9.31 -9.35 -6.93
CA ASP A 20 9.62 -10.40 -7.90
C ASP A 20 8.51 -11.47 -8.00
N GLY A 21 7.28 -11.21 -7.51
CA GLY A 21 6.13 -12.12 -7.74
C GLY A 21 4.90 -12.01 -6.83
N THR A 22 4.89 -11.24 -5.74
CA THR A 22 3.81 -11.26 -4.72
C THR A 22 2.78 -10.12 -4.79
N ILE A 23 2.98 -9.08 -5.60
CA ILE A 23 1.99 -7.99 -5.75
C ILE A 23 0.72 -8.46 -6.47
N GLU A 24 0.84 -9.41 -7.40
CA GLU A 24 -0.29 -9.86 -8.22
C GLU A 24 -1.42 -10.48 -7.37
N ASP A 25 -1.09 -10.94 -6.16
CA ASP A 25 -2.04 -11.55 -5.22
C ASP A 25 -2.74 -10.52 -4.28
N VAL A 26 -2.36 -9.24 -4.33
CA VAL A 26 -2.94 -8.19 -3.48
C VAL A 26 -4.11 -7.52 -4.18
N ALA A 27 -5.33 -7.86 -3.78
CA ALA A 27 -6.55 -7.24 -4.29
C ALA A 27 -6.78 -5.81 -3.75
N VAL A 28 -7.43 -4.95 -4.53
CA VAL A 28 -7.85 -3.62 -4.07
C VAL A 28 -8.84 -3.77 -2.90
N GLY A 29 -8.58 -3.04 -1.81
CA GLY A 29 -9.37 -3.12 -0.58
C GLY A 29 -8.97 -4.25 0.38
N GLN A 30 -8.04 -5.12 -0.03
CA GLN A 30 -7.40 -6.09 0.86
C GLN A 30 -6.63 -5.33 1.95
N LYS A 31 -6.77 -5.77 3.20
CA LYS A 31 -5.94 -5.26 4.30
C LYS A 31 -4.59 -5.94 4.26
N VAL A 32 -3.53 -5.15 4.43
CA VAL A 32 -2.15 -5.63 4.43
C VAL A 32 -1.36 -4.97 5.54
N ASP A 33 -0.33 -5.65 6.04
CA ASP A 33 0.79 -5.03 6.75
C ASP A 33 2.00 -4.99 5.82
N ALA A 34 2.78 -3.91 5.89
CA ALA A 34 3.98 -3.74 5.08
C ALA A 34 5.18 -3.44 5.98
N TRP A 35 6.28 -4.16 5.75
CA TRP A 35 7.56 -3.79 6.33
C TRP A 35 8.31 -2.90 5.34
N VAL A 36 8.62 -1.69 5.79
CA VAL A 36 9.28 -0.66 4.97
C VAL A 36 10.58 -0.23 5.66
N GLY A 37 11.61 -0.01 4.87
CA GLY A 37 12.84 0.65 5.31
C GLY A 37 12.63 2.16 5.48
N ALA A 38 13.30 2.94 4.62
CA ALA A 38 13.22 4.40 4.67
C ALA A 38 11.87 4.93 4.15
N ILE A 39 11.31 5.91 4.86
CA ILE A 39 10.16 6.69 4.43
C ILE A 39 10.65 8.02 3.87
N ALA A 40 10.23 8.37 2.67
CA ALA A 40 10.48 9.66 2.06
C ALA A 40 9.56 10.73 2.67
N GLU A 41 10.15 11.86 3.05
CA GLU A 41 9.42 13.03 3.54
C GLU A 41 8.66 13.69 2.37
N SER A 42 7.43 13.22 2.13
CA SER A 42 6.49 13.75 1.13
C SER A 42 5.07 13.78 1.67
N CYS A 43 4.13 14.42 0.94
CA CYS A 43 2.71 14.41 1.31
C CYS A 43 1.85 13.92 0.13
N PRO A 44 1.28 12.69 0.19
CA PRO A 44 1.45 11.72 1.27
C PRO A 44 2.88 11.18 1.34
N GLU A 45 3.28 10.65 2.50
CA GLU A 45 4.59 10.03 2.71
C GLU A 45 4.74 8.85 1.74
N GLN A 46 5.95 8.56 1.27
CA GLN A 46 6.18 7.47 0.32
C GLN A 46 7.24 6.50 0.82
N ALA A 47 7.02 5.21 0.66
CA ALA A 47 7.98 4.18 1.07
C ALA A 47 8.03 3.02 0.06
N THR A 48 9.11 2.25 0.10
CA THR A 48 9.22 0.97 -0.61
C THR A 48 9.11 -0.17 0.39
N ALA A 49 8.23 -1.14 0.13
CA ALA A 49 8.08 -2.31 0.99
C ALA A 49 9.15 -3.36 0.66
N ASP A 50 9.87 -3.78 1.69
CA ASP A 50 10.74 -4.95 1.67
C ASP A 50 9.92 -6.25 1.79
N ALA A 51 8.76 -6.19 2.48
CA ALA A 51 7.82 -7.30 2.60
C ALA A 51 6.37 -6.81 2.75
N VAL A 52 5.42 -7.59 2.23
CA VAL A 52 3.97 -7.35 2.38
C VAL A 52 3.30 -8.62 2.90
N PHE A 53 2.47 -8.49 3.92
CA PHE A 53 1.70 -9.56 4.54
C PHE A 53 0.21 -9.31 4.32
N ILE A 54 -0.49 -10.25 3.68
CA ILE A 54 -1.95 -10.18 3.54
C ILE A 54 -2.58 -10.52 4.90
N LEU A 55 -3.39 -9.59 5.41
CA LEU A 55 -4.10 -9.78 6.67
C LEU A 55 -5.41 -10.51 6.40
N ALA A 56 -5.62 -11.63 7.09
CA ALA A 56 -6.89 -12.35 7.02
C ALA A 56 -8.02 -11.46 7.57
N ALA A 57 -9.19 -11.50 6.91
CA ALA A 57 -10.38 -10.86 7.44
C ALA A 57 -10.77 -11.54 8.76
N SER A 58 -10.79 -10.76 9.84
CA SER A 58 -11.30 -11.15 11.17
C SER A 58 -12.81 -10.99 11.23
#